data_AF-M3A574-F1
#
_entry.id   AF-M3A574-F1
#
_cell.length_a   1.000
_cell.length_b   1.000
_cell.length_c   1.000
_cell.angle_alpha   90.00
_cell.angle_beta   90.00
_cell.angle_gamma   90.00
#
_symmetry.space_group_name_H-M   'P 1'
#
loop_
_entity.id
_entity.type
_entity.pdbx_description
1 polymer ?
#
loop_
_entity_poly.entity_id
_entity_poly.type
_entity_poly.pdbx_seq_one_letter_code
_entity_poly.pdbx_strand_id
1 'polypeptide(L)'
;MPAKWRNATLFMGQDLNTLGLDLDSAEPLYPTFTPFPAHNTSGSSYDFKDKHPIPHFTLPAAYTVNNVPAMHTRMGSFSEETLFQCFYTMPGDICQELAACELVTRDWRWHKVLRQWLQKDSRETTSNIPIYDLTNGATPGQPSVRLSENTERGVYVFFNQYEWRRERREFTLDYEHLELAKTNPMISTLSSDRSNGNMAGLDPNSFPASGGLQARQNSVISGGA
;
A
#
# COMPACT_ATOMS: atom_id res chain seq x y z
N MET A 1 -44.02 18.51 -24.05
CA MET A 1 -42.57 18.51 -23.72
C MET A 1 -42.27 17.33 -22.81
N PRO A 2 -41.21 16.53 -23.04
CA PRO A 2 -40.92 15.33 -22.25
C PRO A 2 -40.48 15.69 -20.81
N ALA A 3 -40.83 14.84 -19.83
CA ALA A 3 -40.66 15.07 -18.39
C ALA A 3 -39.19 15.26 -17.90
N LYS A 4 -38.19 15.12 -18.78
CA LYS A 4 -36.76 15.28 -18.50
C LYS A 4 -36.28 16.75 -18.39
N TRP A 5 -37.19 17.72 -18.46
CA TRP A 5 -36.92 19.16 -18.32
C TRP A 5 -37.70 19.80 -17.17
N ARG A 6 -38.14 19.01 -16.18
CA ARG A 6 -38.71 19.59 -14.97
C ARG A 6 -37.54 20.04 -14.11
N ASN A 7 -37.35 21.36 -14.05
CA ASN A 7 -36.49 22.02 -13.09
C ASN A 7 -36.91 21.52 -11.69
N ALA A 8 -36.10 20.66 -11.09
CA ALA A 8 -36.31 20.26 -9.71
C ALA A 8 -36.24 21.53 -8.84
N THR A 9 -37.21 21.67 -7.93
CA THR A 9 -37.08 22.51 -6.72
C THR A 9 -36.63 23.95 -6.94
N LEU A 10 -37.33 24.74 -7.77
CA LEU A 10 -37.19 26.20 -7.76
C LEU A 10 -38.04 26.87 -6.66
N PHE A 11 -39.01 26.14 -6.10
CA PHE A 11 -39.97 26.65 -5.08
C PHE A 11 -39.61 26.25 -3.64
N MET A 12 -38.64 25.34 -3.47
CA MET A 12 -38.09 24.92 -2.18
C MET A 12 -36.60 25.27 -2.25
N GLY A 13 -36.16 26.24 -1.46
CA GLY A 13 -34.75 26.64 -1.42
C GLY A 13 -33.87 25.43 -1.14
N GLN A 14 -32.71 25.37 -1.80
CA GLN A 14 -31.70 24.36 -1.55
C GLN A 14 -30.70 24.90 -0.54
N ASP A 15 -30.44 24.15 0.53
CA ASP A 15 -29.38 24.50 1.48
C ASP A 15 -28.01 24.33 0.82
N LEU A 16 -27.23 25.40 0.78
CA LEU A 16 -25.91 25.43 0.12
C LEU A 16 -24.84 24.67 0.91
N ASN A 17 -25.00 24.50 2.23
CA ASN A 17 -24.10 23.65 3.02
C ASN A 17 -24.20 22.18 2.56
N THR A 18 -25.38 21.74 2.09
CA THR A 18 -25.55 20.39 1.52
C THR A 18 -24.85 20.20 0.17
N LEU A 19 -24.45 21.30 -0.48
CA LEU A 19 -23.61 21.30 -1.68
C LEU A 19 -22.11 21.37 -1.34
N GLY A 20 -21.74 21.27 -0.07
CA GLY A 20 -20.35 21.36 0.38
C GLY A 20 -19.78 22.78 0.31
N LEU A 21 -20.63 23.81 0.27
CA LEU A 21 -20.22 25.21 0.36
C LEU A 21 -20.30 25.66 1.81
N ASP A 22 -19.16 25.74 2.50
CA ASP A 22 -19.10 26.24 3.87
C ASP A 22 -19.15 27.78 3.91
N LEU A 23 -20.35 28.34 4.05
CA LEU A 23 -20.54 29.80 4.07
C LEU A 23 -20.10 30.46 5.40
N ASP A 24 -19.84 29.66 6.43
CA ASP A 24 -19.40 30.15 7.74
C ASP A 24 -17.86 30.26 7.84
N SER A 25 -17.14 29.69 6.87
CA SER A 25 -15.68 29.81 6.78
C SER A 25 -15.23 31.25 6.52
N ALA A 26 -14.19 31.68 7.25
CA ALA A 26 -13.50 32.94 7.01
C ALA A 26 -12.59 32.90 5.77
N GLU A 27 -12.34 31.71 5.21
CA GLU A 27 -11.51 31.52 4.02
C GLU A 27 -12.31 31.65 2.72
N PRO A 28 -11.69 32.13 1.63
CA PRO A 28 -12.39 32.24 0.35
C PRO A 28 -12.76 30.85 -0.18
N LEU A 29 -13.96 30.73 -0.76
CA LEU A 29 -14.52 29.45 -1.23
C LEU A 29 -14.01 29.01 -2.61
N TYR A 30 -13.49 29.93 -3.42
CA TYR A 30 -13.05 29.62 -4.79
C TYR A 30 -11.95 28.56 -4.93
N PRO A 31 -10.99 28.37 -3.98
CA PRO A 31 -9.95 27.35 -4.11
C PRO A 31 -10.46 25.92 -4.04
N THR A 32 -11.58 25.69 -3.35
CA THR A 32 -12.20 24.38 -3.15
C THR A 32 -13.58 24.28 -3.81
N PHE A 33 -13.96 25.29 -4.60
CA PHE A 33 -15.24 25.31 -5.30
C PHE A 33 -15.30 24.25 -6.40
N THR A 34 -16.32 23.40 -6.35
CA THR A 34 -16.66 22.47 -7.43
C THR A 34 -18.11 22.70 -7.89
N PRO A 35 -18.37 22.91 -9.20
CA PRO A 35 -19.73 23.11 -9.70
C PRO A 35 -20.61 21.85 -9.61
N PHE A 36 -19.99 20.67 -9.42
CA PHE A 36 -20.68 19.39 -9.27
C PHE A 36 -20.08 18.64 -8.07
N PRO A 37 -20.45 19.01 -6.83
CA PRO A 37 -20.02 18.26 -5.65
C PRO A 37 -20.51 16.81 -5.79
N ALA A 38 -19.64 15.85 -5.51
CA ALA A 38 -20.01 14.44 -5.53
C ALA A 38 -21.09 14.22 -4.45
N HIS A 39 -22.32 13.95 -4.87
CA HIS A 39 -23.46 13.72 -3.98
C HIS A 39 -23.27 12.49 -3.07
N ASN A 40 -22.28 11.66 -3.38
CA ASN A 40 -21.98 10.38 -2.75
C ASN A 40 -20.50 10.30 -2.33
N THR A 41 -19.95 11.37 -1.72
CA THR A 41 -18.66 11.25 -1.04
C THR A 41 -18.77 10.20 0.06
N SER A 42 -17.78 9.32 0.15
CA SER A 42 -17.67 8.33 1.23
C SER A 42 -17.38 8.98 2.59
N GLY A 43 -17.19 10.30 2.64
CA GLY A 43 -16.80 11.04 3.85
C GLY A 43 -15.36 10.75 4.30
N SER A 44 -14.59 10.03 3.48
CA SER A 44 -13.23 9.63 3.76
C SER A 44 -12.28 10.41 2.85
N SER A 45 -11.33 11.12 3.44
CA SER A 45 -10.24 11.77 2.71
C SER A 45 -9.33 10.79 1.95
N TYR A 46 -9.50 9.48 2.17
CA TYR A 46 -8.70 8.41 1.61
C TYR A 46 -9.43 7.59 0.54
N ASP A 47 -10.71 7.90 0.24
CA ASP A 47 -11.40 7.25 -0.88
C ASP A 47 -10.95 7.86 -2.21
N PHE A 48 -10.29 7.05 -3.04
CA PHE A 48 -9.87 7.44 -4.38
C PHE A 48 -11.03 7.89 -5.30
N LYS A 49 -12.27 7.48 -5.00
CA LYS A 49 -13.46 7.92 -5.75
C LYS A 49 -13.85 9.36 -5.44
N ASP A 50 -13.47 9.86 -4.27
CA ASP A 50 -13.80 11.20 -3.83
C ASP A 50 -12.78 12.19 -4.41
N LYS A 51 -13.15 12.75 -5.58
CA LYS A 51 -12.35 13.76 -6.25
C LYS A 51 -12.59 15.12 -5.60
N HIS A 52 -11.68 15.49 -4.72
CA HIS A 52 -11.65 16.82 -4.12
C HIS A 52 -10.93 17.80 -5.07
N PRO A 53 -11.44 19.02 -5.24
CA PRO A 53 -10.71 20.06 -5.97
C PRO A 53 -9.39 20.34 -5.23
N ILE A 54 -8.28 20.22 -5.95
CA ILE A 54 -6.96 20.53 -5.43
C ILE A 54 -6.70 22.01 -5.68
N PRO A 55 -6.53 22.84 -4.63
CA PRO A 55 -6.25 24.26 -4.81
C PRO A 55 -4.91 24.46 -5.51
N HIS A 56 -4.73 25.61 -6.16
CA HIS A 56 -3.45 25.93 -6.79
C HIS A 56 -2.34 26.08 -5.74
N PHE A 57 -1.23 25.35 -5.92
CA PHE A 57 -0.05 25.43 -5.05
C PHE A 57 1.22 25.46 -5.90
N THR A 58 2.25 26.13 -5.41
CA THR A 58 3.58 26.17 -6.05
C THR A 58 4.56 25.40 -5.19
N LEU A 59 5.17 24.35 -5.75
CA LEU A 59 6.22 23.60 -5.05
C LEU A 59 7.58 24.28 -5.21
N PRO A 60 8.30 24.56 -4.11
CA PRO A 60 9.70 24.95 -4.18
C PRO A 60 10.56 23.87 -4.85
N ALA A 61 11.57 24.28 -5.61
CA ALA A 61 12.47 23.35 -6.33
C ALA A 61 13.19 22.35 -5.42
N ALA A 62 13.35 22.67 -4.12
CA ALA A 62 13.93 21.76 -3.13
C ALA A 62 13.10 20.47 -2.91
N TYR A 63 11.80 20.48 -3.23
CA TYR A 63 10.91 19.31 -3.09
C TYR A 63 10.83 18.46 -4.37
N THR A 64 11.43 18.90 -5.48
CA THR A 64 11.47 18.13 -6.72
C THR A 64 12.77 17.35 -6.82
N VAL A 65 12.77 16.12 -6.29
CA VAL A 65 13.91 15.21 -6.34
C VAL A 65 13.70 14.18 -7.45
N ASN A 66 14.52 14.24 -8.50
CA ASN A 66 14.40 13.34 -9.66
C ASN A 66 15.38 12.15 -9.61
N ASN A 67 16.34 12.15 -8.68
CA ASN A 67 17.36 11.11 -8.56
C ASN A 67 16.96 10.02 -7.56
N VAL A 68 15.77 9.45 -7.71
CA VAL A 68 15.29 8.35 -6.88
C VAL A 68 15.02 7.11 -7.74
N PRO A 69 15.34 5.89 -7.25
CA PRO A 69 14.98 4.67 -7.94
C PRO A 69 13.47 4.57 -8.14
N ALA A 70 13.05 3.90 -9.22
CA ALA A 70 11.64 3.68 -9.47
C ALA A 70 10.98 2.90 -8.34
N MET A 71 9.82 3.36 -7.88
CA MET A 71 9.14 2.87 -6.68
C MET A 71 8.96 1.35 -6.65
N HIS A 72 8.60 0.73 -7.80
CA HIS A 72 8.41 -0.71 -7.93
C HIS A 72 9.65 -1.54 -7.56
N THR A 73 10.86 -0.98 -7.68
CA THR A 73 12.11 -1.67 -7.33
C THR A 73 12.37 -1.76 -5.83
N ARG A 74 11.61 -1.03 -5.01
CA ARG A 74 11.83 -0.89 -3.56
C ARG A 74 10.62 -1.33 -2.73
N MET A 75 9.64 -2.01 -3.32
CA MET A 75 8.38 -2.38 -2.66
C MET A 75 8.59 -3.16 -1.35
N GLY A 76 9.54 -4.11 -1.33
CA GLY A 76 9.84 -4.88 -0.12
C GLY A 76 10.43 -4.08 1.04
N SER A 77 10.91 -2.86 0.82
CA SER A 77 11.41 -1.96 1.88
C SER A 77 10.32 -1.06 2.48
N PHE A 78 9.10 -1.06 1.92
CA PHE A 78 8.03 -0.20 2.42
C PHE A 78 7.37 -0.76 3.66
N SER A 79 6.80 0.13 4.50
CA SER A 79 5.94 -0.28 5.60
C SER A 79 4.62 -0.83 5.05
N GLU A 80 3.90 -1.63 5.83
CA GLU A 80 2.58 -2.15 5.43
C GLU A 80 1.60 -1.03 5.10
N GLU A 81 1.65 0.09 5.83
CA GLU A 81 0.81 1.26 5.60
C GLU A 81 1.05 1.88 4.23
N THR A 82 2.31 2.02 3.82
CA THR A 82 2.65 2.48 2.47
C THR A 82 2.19 1.47 1.42
N LEU A 83 2.28 0.16 1.69
CA LEU A 83 1.77 -0.86 0.78
C LEU A 83 0.24 -0.77 0.62
N PHE A 84 -0.50 -0.53 1.71
CA PHE A 84 -1.94 -0.26 1.63
C PHE A 84 -2.24 0.99 0.83
N GLN A 85 -1.47 2.07 1.03
CA GLN A 85 -1.61 3.29 0.25
C GLN A 85 -1.43 2.99 -1.24
N CYS A 86 -0.38 2.27 -1.61
CA CYS A 86 -0.15 1.88 -3.00
C CYS A 86 -1.31 1.05 -3.55
N PHE A 87 -1.80 0.08 -2.79
CA PHE A 87 -2.86 -0.83 -3.22
C PHE A 87 -4.20 -0.11 -3.48
N TYR A 88 -4.58 0.84 -2.62
CA TYR A 88 -5.87 1.53 -2.72
C TYR A 88 -5.86 2.76 -3.63
N THR A 89 -4.71 3.42 -3.81
CA THR A 89 -4.62 4.65 -4.63
C THR A 89 -4.28 4.40 -6.11
N MET A 90 -3.72 3.24 -6.45
CA MET A 90 -3.27 2.93 -7.82
C MET A 90 -4.00 1.71 -8.43
N PRO A 91 -5.34 1.75 -8.60
CA PRO A 91 -6.06 0.62 -9.17
C PRO A 91 -5.67 0.37 -10.63
N GLY A 92 -5.34 -0.88 -10.96
CA GLY A 92 -4.96 -1.29 -12.32
C GLY A 92 -3.50 -1.02 -12.71
N ASP A 93 -2.69 -0.54 -11.78
CA ASP A 93 -1.25 -0.32 -11.97
C ASP A 93 -0.44 -1.55 -11.53
N ILE A 94 0.75 -1.75 -12.08
CA ILE A 94 1.70 -2.77 -11.63
C ILE A 94 2.06 -2.60 -10.15
N CYS A 95 2.07 -1.36 -9.64
CA CYS A 95 2.37 -1.08 -8.24
C CYS A 95 1.33 -1.68 -7.28
N GLN A 96 0.06 -1.78 -7.69
CA GLN A 96 -0.98 -2.43 -6.88
C GLN A 96 -0.72 -3.93 -6.73
N GLU A 97 -0.35 -4.60 -7.82
CA GLU A 97 -0.03 -6.03 -7.82
C GLU A 97 1.20 -6.34 -6.96
N LEU A 98 2.27 -5.53 -7.11
CA LEU A 98 3.47 -5.67 -6.30
C LEU A 98 3.21 -5.43 -4.81
N ALA A 99 2.38 -4.43 -4.47
CA ALA A 99 1.98 -4.19 -3.09
C ALA A 99 1.19 -5.36 -2.51
N ALA A 100 0.25 -5.93 -3.28
CA ALA A 100 -0.49 -7.12 -2.88
C ALA A 100 0.43 -8.32 -2.62
N CYS A 101 1.45 -8.53 -3.46
CA CYS A 101 2.43 -9.62 -3.28
C CYS A 101 3.23 -9.47 -1.98
N GLU A 102 3.70 -8.27 -1.68
CA GLU A 102 4.43 -7.97 -0.45
C GLU A 102 3.54 -8.10 0.78
N LEU A 103 2.27 -7.67 0.71
CA LEU A 103 1.30 -7.85 1.79
C LEU A 103 1.06 -9.34 2.07
N VAL A 104 0.88 -10.18 1.05
CA VAL A 104 0.73 -11.63 1.20
C VAL A 104 1.97 -12.28 1.82
N THR A 105 3.17 -11.80 1.46
CA THR A 105 4.43 -12.25 2.05
C THR A 105 4.53 -11.92 3.55
N ARG A 106 3.77 -10.91 4.01
CA ARG A 106 3.67 -10.48 5.42
C ARG A 106 2.39 -11.01 6.09
N ASP A 107 1.90 -12.16 5.64
CA ASP A 107 0.72 -12.85 6.19
C ASP A 107 -0.62 -12.10 6.09
N TRP A 108 -0.69 -11.02 5.29
CA TRP A 108 -1.96 -10.39 4.96
C TRP A 108 -2.71 -11.16 3.89
N ARG A 109 -4.02 -11.24 4.04
CA ARG A 109 -4.93 -11.97 3.16
C ARG A 109 -6.04 -11.06 2.70
N TRP A 110 -6.34 -11.11 1.41
CA TRP A 110 -7.43 -10.33 0.83
C TRP A 110 -8.76 -11.06 0.98
N HIS A 111 -9.74 -10.39 1.60
CA HIS A 111 -11.11 -10.89 1.69
C HIS A 111 -11.94 -10.33 0.54
N LYS A 112 -12.29 -11.18 -0.45
CA LYS A 112 -12.91 -10.76 -1.73
C LYS A 112 -14.25 -10.05 -1.57
N VAL A 113 -15.07 -10.47 -0.60
CA VAL A 113 -16.41 -9.91 -0.38
C VAL A 113 -16.34 -8.56 0.34
N LEU A 114 -15.68 -8.51 1.51
CA LEU A 114 -15.47 -7.28 2.27
C LEU A 114 -14.54 -6.28 1.57
N ARG A 115 -13.69 -6.76 0.65
CA ARG A 115 -12.66 -5.99 -0.05
C ARG A 115 -11.73 -5.30 0.93
N GLN A 116 -11.27 -6.07 1.91
CA GLN A 116 -10.36 -5.61 2.96
C GLN A 116 -9.25 -6.63 3.15
N TRP A 117 -8.09 -6.11 3.53
CA TRP A 117 -6.96 -6.92 3.98
C TRP A 117 -7.15 -7.29 5.45
N LEU A 118 -6.88 -8.55 5.77
CA LEU A 118 -6.87 -9.06 7.14
C LEU A 118 -5.67 -9.96 7.39
N GLN A 119 -5.23 -10.02 8.63
CA GLN A 119 -4.27 -11.00 9.11
C GLN A 119 -4.76 -11.62 10.41
N LYS A 120 -4.22 -12.79 10.76
CA LYS A 120 -4.55 -13.43 12.03
C LYS A 120 -3.98 -12.59 13.18
N ASP A 121 -4.74 -12.46 14.26
CA ASP A 121 -4.25 -11.79 15.46
C ASP A 121 -3.04 -12.52 16.04
N SER A 122 -1.91 -11.84 16.09
CA SER A 122 -0.67 -12.32 16.71
C SER A 122 -0.19 -11.28 17.72
N ARG A 123 0.49 -11.75 18.77
CA ARG A 123 1.03 -10.87 19.82
C ARG A 123 1.95 -9.80 19.21
N GLU A 124 2.73 -10.17 18.19
CA GLU A 124 3.64 -9.28 17.45
C GLU A 124 2.89 -8.19 16.67
N THR A 125 1.77 -8.55 16.04
CA THR A 125 0.90 -7.60 15.32
C THR A 125 0.33 -6.57 16.29
N THR A 126 -0.10 -6.99 17.47
CA THR A 126 -0.67 -6.10 18.50
C THR A 126 0.36 -5.30 19.31
N SER A 127 1.62 -5.70 19.37
CA SER A 127 2.60 -5.05 20.26
C SER A 127 3.33 -3.86 19.62
N ASN A 128 3.45 -3.83 18.29
CA ASN A 128 4.36 -2.90 17.61
C ASN A 128 3.66 -1.67 17.00
N ILE A 129 2.33 -1.69 16.87
CA ILE A 129 1.58 -0.70 16.09
C ILE A 129 0.28 -0.33 16.80
N PRO A 130 -0.17 0.94 16.76
CA PRO A 130 -1.49 1.31 17.27
C PRO A 130 -2.59 0.54 16.54
N ILE A 131 -3.46 -0.12 17.31
CA ILE A 131 -4.62 -0.87 16.81
C ILE A 131 -5.84 -0.47 17.60
N TYR A 132 -6.95 -0.26 16.91
CA TYR A 132 -8.25 -0.04 17.53
C TYR A 132 -8.88 -1.39 17.90
N ASP A 133 -9.02 -1.67 19.19
CA ASP A 133 -9.54 -2.95 19.68
C ASP A 133 -11.07 -2.96 19.76
N LEU A 134 -11.71 -3.77 18.92
CA LEU A 134 -13.16 -3.97 18.87
C LEU A 134 -13.58 -5.34 19.45
N THR A 135 -12.67 -6.03 20.15
CA THR A 135 -12.91 -7.39 20.69
C THR A 135 -13.36 -7.40 22.16
N ASN A 136 -13.63 -6.24 22.74
CA ASN A 136 -13.94 -6.10 24.17
C ASN A 136 -12.85 -6.68 25.09
N GLY A 137 -11.57 -6.57 24.70
CA GLY A 137 -10.43 -7.00 25.52
C GLY A 137 -10.06 -8.48 25.38
N ALA A 138 -10.37 -9.12 24.26
CA ALA A 138 -9.91 -10.49 24.00
C ALA A 138 -8.39 -10.58 24.05
N THR A 139 -7.82 -11.64 24.63
CA THR A 139 -6.37 -11.79 24.73
C THR A 139 -5.71 -11.86 23.35
N PRO A 140 -4.64 -11.07 23.08
CA PRO A 140 -3.92 -11.14 21.81
C PRO A 140 -3.30 -12.51 21.53
N GLY A 141 -3.37 -12.96 20.28
CA GLY A 141 -2.80 -14.23 19.84
C GLY A 141 -3.61 -15.47 20.22
N GLN A 142 -4.91 -15.31 20.51
CA GLN A 142 -5.79 -16.44 20.75
C GLN A 142 -5.92 -17.33 19.50
N PRO A 143 -5.89 -18.67 19.65
CA PRO A 143 -6.06 -19.58 18.52
C PRO A 143 -7.46 -19.46 17.91
N SER A 144 -7.55 -19.52 16.58
CA SER A 144 -8.83 -19.64 15.88
C SER A 144 -9.45 -21.02 16.12
N VAL A 145 -10.77 -21.05 16.31
CA VAL A 145 -11.57 -22.27 16.47
C VAL A 145 -12.19 -22.61 15.14
N ARG A 146 -11.86 -23.78 14.57
CA ARG A 146 -12.53 -24.27 13.36
C ARG A 146 -13.96 -24.69 13.69
N LEU A 147 -14.92 -24.09 12.99
CA LEU A 147 -16.35 -24.40 13.11
C LEU A 147 -16.79 -25.46 12.09
N SER A 148 -16.19 -25.44 10.91
CA SER A 148 -16.41 -26.38 9.81
C SER A 148 -15.10 -26.58 9.06
N GLU A 149 -15.10 -27.45 8.04
CA GLU A 149 -13.95 -27.68 7.17
C GLU A 149 -13.50 -26.38 6.46
N ASN A 150 -14.46 -25.53 6.09
CA ASN A 150 -14.18 -24.30 5.34
C ASN A 150 -14.29 -23.00 6.15
N THR A 151 -14.64 -23.08 7.43
CA THR A 151 -14.89 -21.89 8.26
C THR A 151 -14.19 -21.97 9.61
N GLU A 152 -13.55 -20.87 10.00
CA GLU A 152 -12.94 -20.69 11.32
C GLU A 152 -13.44 -19.41 11.99
N ARG A 153 -13.51 -19.42 13.32
CA ARG A 153 -13.84 -18.23 14.13
C ARG A 153 -12.64 -17.87 14.99
N GLY A 154 -12.23 -16.62 14.97
CA GLY A 154 -11.09 -16.14 15.74
C GLY A 154 -11.03 -14.64 15.79
N VAL A 155 -9.90 -14.13 16.29
CA VAL A 155 -9.60 -12.71 16.27
C VAL A 155 -8.67 -12.42 15.10
N TYR A 156 -8.98 -11.36 14.36
CA TYR A 156 -8.22 -10.91 13.19
C TYR A 156 -8.00 -9.42 13.27
N VAL A 157 -6.92 -8.97 12.63
CA VAL A 157 -6.62 -7.56 12.44
C VAL A 157 -6.96 -7.19 11.00
N PHE A 158 -7.92 -6.29 10.84
CA PHE A 158 -8.33 -5.73 9.56
C PHE A 158 -7.66 -4.38 9.33
N PHE A 159 -7.38 -4.06 8.07
CA PHE A 159 -7.04 -2.69 7.69
C PHE A 159 -8.29 -1.98 7.14
N ASN A 160 -8.75 -0.96 7.86
CA ASN A 160 -9.88 -0.13 7.48
C ASN A 160 -9.40 1.05 6.62
N GLN A 161 -9.66 0.99 5.31
CA GLN A 161 -9.29 2.04 4.36
C GLN A 161 -10.02 3.37 4.57
N TYR A 162 -11.21 3.36 5.16
CA TYR A 162 -12.02 4.58 5.30
C TYR A 162 -11.51 5.47 6.43
N GLU A 163 -11.08 4.84 7.52
CA GLU A 163 -10.54 5.51 8.71
C GLU A 163 -9.02 5.37 8.81
N TRP A 164 -8.40 4.80 7.77
CA TRP A 164 -6.96 4.58 7.63
C TRP A 164 -6.30 3.99 8.88
N ARG A 165 -6.90 2.93 9.45
CA ARG A 165 -6.44 2.34 10.72
C ARG A 165 -6.56 0.82 10.74
N ARG A 166 -5.76 0.20 11.62
CA ARG A 166 -5.88 -1.23 11.94
C ARG A 166 -6.95 -1.44 13.00
N GLU A 167 -7.78 -2.44 12.80
CA GLU A 167 -8.87 -2.78 13.71
C GLU A 167 -8.85 -4.25 14.07
N ARG A 168 -8.83 -4.55 15.36
CA ARG A 168 -8.87 -5.91 15.87
C ARG A 168 -10.31 -6.32 16.12
N ARG A 169 -10.76 -7.40 15.47
CA ARG A 169 -12.17 -7.81 15.45
C ARG A 169 -12.29 -9.31 15.66
N GLU A 170 -13.31 -9.74 16.40
CA GLU A 170 -13.78 -11.12 16.35
C GLU A 170 -14.50 -11.35 15.01
N PHE A 171 -14.12 -12.40 14.30
CA PHE A 171 -14.67 -12.66 12.98
C PHE A 171 -14.75 -14.17 12.70
N THR A 172 -15.81 -14.57 11.99
CA THR A 172 -15.94 -15.90 11.42
C THR A 172 -15.49 -15.83 9.97
N LEU A 173 -14.30 -16.35 9.70
CA LEU A 173 -13.69 -16.37 8.39
C LEU A 173 -14.12 -17.61 7.62
N ASP A 174 -14.66 -17.39 6.43
CA ASP A 174 -14.88 -18.41 5.42
C ASP A 174 -13.72 -18.40 4.42
N TYR A 175 -13.03 -19.53 4.28
CA TYR A 175 -11.89 -19.63 3.39
C TYR A 175 -12.27 -19.45 1.91
N GLU A 176 -13.52 -19.71 1.53
CA GLU A 176 -14.00 -19.43 0.16
C GLU A 176 -14.01 -17.93 -0.17
N HIS A 177 -14.13 -17.07 0.84
CA HIS A 177 -14.11 -15.62 0.67
C HIS A 177 -12.71 -15.04 0.63
N LEU A 178 -11.68 -15.81 0.98
CA LEU A 178 -10.30 -15.39 0.80
C LEU A 178 -9.90 -15.49 -0.66
N GLU A 179 -9.08 -14.53 -1.10
CA GLU A 179 -8.29 -14.75 -2.30
C GLU A 179 -7.25 -15.82 -1.98
N LEU A 180 -7.29 -16.92 -2.73
CA LEU A 180 -6.21 -17.89 -2.74
C LEU A 180 -4.97 -17.11 -3.11
N ALA A 181 -3.91 -17.18 -2.30
CA ALA A 181 -2.61 -16.68 -2.67
C ALA A 181 -2.27 -17.35 -4.00
N LYS A 182 -2.52 -16.64 -5.11
CA LYS A 182 -2.13 -17.10 -6.43
C LYS A 182 -0.65 -17.41 -6.27
N THR A 183 -0.24 -18.60 -6.68
CA THR A 183 1.13 -18.85 -7.10
C THR A 183 1.40 -17.86 -8.22
N ASN A 184 1.69 -16.62 -7.83
CA ASN A 184 1.85 -15.52 -8.74
C ASN A 184 3.17 -15.84 -9.45
N PRO A 185 3.21 -15.93 -10.78
CA PRO A 185 4.44 -16.30 -11.48
C PRO A 185 5.62 -15.38 -11.08
N MET A 186 5.35 -14.13 -10.70
CA MET A 186 6.35 -13.21 -10.14
C MET A 186 6.81 -13.54 -8.70
N ILE A 187 5.94 -14.06 -7.83
CA ILE A 187 6.36 -14.53 -6.50
C ILE A 187 7.29 -15.75 -6.65
N SER A 188 6.98 -16.67 -7.56
CA SER A 188 7.86 -17.81 -7.85
C SER A 188 9.22 -17.38 -8.41
N THR A 189 9.28 -16.33 -9.24
CA THR A 189 10.56 -15.81 -9.76
C THR A 189 11.41 -15.15 -8.67
N LEU A 190 10.80 -14.36 -7.78
CA LEU A 190 11.51 -13.70 -6.67
C LEU A 190 11.96 -14.66 -5.57
N SER A 191 11.19 -15.73 -5.30
CA SER A 191 11.59 -16.78 -4.36
C SER A 191 12.73 -17.65 -4.91
N SER A 192 12.76 -17.89 -6.23
CA SER A 192 13.80 -18.70 -6.89
C SER A 192 15.19 -18.08 -6.76
N ASP A 193 15.28 -16.74 -6.86
CA ASP A 193 16.56 -15.99 -6.75
C ASP A 193 17.12 -15.99 -5.32
N ARG A 194 16.27 -16.13 -4.29
CA ARG A 194 16.72 -16.22 -2.90
C ARG A 194 17.23 -17.60 -2.51
N SER A 195 16.76 -18.65 -3.18
CA SER A 195 17.15 -20.04 -2.91
C SER A 195 18.42 -20.50 -3.66
N ASN A 196 18.96 -19.70 -4.59
CA ASN A 196 20.12 -20.10 -5.40
C ASN A 196 21.48 -19.62 -4.85
N GLY A 197 21.52 -19.05 -3.65
CA GLY A 197 22.74 -18.67 -2.94
C GLY A 197 23.41 -19.83 -2.19
N ASN A 198 23.58 -21.00 -2.83
CA ASN A 198 24.37 -22.10 -2.28
C ASN A 198 25.75 -22.13 -2.95
N MET A 199 26.64 -21.21 -2.57
CA MET A 199 28.07 -21.38 -2.85
C MET A 199 28.70 -22.15 -1.68
N ALA A 200 28.96 -23.42 -1.93
CA ALA A 200 29.69 -24.30 -1.05
C ALA A 200 31.13 -23.79 -0.84
N GLY A 201 31.59 -23.85 0.41
CA GLY A 201 32.97 -24.11 0.82
C GLY A 201 34.08 -23.19 0.30
N LEU A 202 34.47 -22.19 1.10
CA LEU A 202 35.83 -21.66 1.09
C LEU A 202 36.40 -21.72 2.51
N ASP A 203 37.43 -22.54 2.65
CA ASP A 203 38.31 -22.68 3.83
C ASP A 203 39.02 -21.34 4.12
N PRO A 204 39.07 -20.87 5.38
CA PRO A 204 39.71 -19.60 5.73
C PRO A 204 41.25 -19.63 5.75
N ASN A 205 41.94 -20.71 5.37
CA ASN A 205 43.40 -20.82 5.45
C ASN A 205 44.10 -21.37 4.18
N SER A 206 43.80 -20.84 2.99
CA SER A 206 44.65 -21.09 1.82
C SER A 206 45.07 -19.81 1.09
N PHE A 207 46.33 -19.41 1.30
CA PHE A 207 47.04 -18.50 0.41
C PHE A 207 47.82 -19.32 -0.63
N PRO A 208 47.78 -18.98 -1.93
CA PRO A 208 48.85 -19.34 -2.83
C PRO A 208 49.68 -18.11 -3.21
N ALA A 209 50.99 -18.30 -3.14
CA ALA A 209 52.02 -17.36 -3.56
C ALA A 209 52.34 -17.49 -5.06
N SER A 210 52.73 -16.34 -5.63
CA SER A 210 53.73 -16.11 -6.69
C SER A 210 53.47 -16.43 -8.18
N GLY A 211 53.81 -15.43 -9.00
CA GLY A 211 54.13 -15.50 -10.44
C GLY A 211 53.20 -14.63 -11.29
N GLY A 212 53.49 -13.40 -11.72
CA GLY A 212 54.76 -12.77 -12.09
C GLY A 212 54.94 -12.86 -13.61
N LEU A 213 54.63 -11.79 -14.37
CA LEU A 213 55.16 -11.55 -15.72
C LEU A 213 55.06 -10.05 -16.09
N GLN A 214 56.15 -9.56 -16.69
CA GLN A 214 56.62 -8.18 -16.80
C GLN A 214 55.89 -7.30 -17.84
N ALA A 215 55.75 -6.00 -17.53
CA ALA A 215 55.48 -4.96 -18.51
C ALA A 215 56.79 -4.53 -19.20
N ARG A 216 56.87 -4.70 -20.52
CA ARG A 216 57.97 -4.22 -21.37
C ARG A 216 57.97 -2.69 -21.41
N GLN A 217 59.13 -2.11 -21.09
CA GLN A 217 59.53 -0.78 -21.51
C GLN A 217 59.67 -0.72 -23.04
N ASN A 218 59.25 0.38 -23.66
CA ASN A 218 59.90 0.89 -24.85
C ASN A 218 60.04 2.40 -24.73
N SER A 219 61.31 2.81 -24.72
CA SER A 219 61.84 4.16 -24.77
C SER A 219 61.65 4.77 -26.16
N VAL A 220 61.31 6.05 -26.21
CA VAL A 220 61.62 6.93 -27.35
C VAL A 220 62.43 8.11 -26.82
N ILE A 221 63.48 8.41 -27.55
CA ILE A 221 64.67 9.18 -27.22
C ILE A 221 64.49 10.68 -27.56
N SER A 222 64.93 11.52 -26.62
CA SER A 222 65.53 12.87 -26.65
C SER A 222 65.20 13.92 -27.74
N GLY A 223 65.05 15.16 -27.26
CA GLY A 223 65.57 16.36 -27.90
C GLY A 223 65.45 17.61 -27.03
N GLY A 224 66.58 18.21 -26.61
CA GLY A 224 66.62 19.61 -26.18
C GLY A 224 67.47 19.98 -24.94
N ALA A 225 68.80 19.84 -25.03
CA ALA A 225 69.83 20.86 -24.74
C ALA A 225 71.22 20.23 -24.85
#